data_AF-A0A2E5E984-F1
#
_entry.id   AF-A0A2E5E984-F1
#
_cell.length_a   1.000
_cell.length_b   1.000
_cell.length_c   1.000
_cell.angle_alpha   90.00
_cell.angle_beta   90.00
_cell.angle_gamma   90.00
#
_symmetry.space_group_name_H-M   'P 1'
#
loop_
_entity.id
_entity.type
_entity.pdbx_description
1 polymer ?
#
loop_
_entity_poly.entity_id
_entity_poly.type
_entity_poly.pdbx_seq_one_letter_code
_entity_poly.pdbx_strand_id
1 'polypeptide(L)'
;MGVFKRYPAIVLGLICLLAGSVPAGVQVLDDSGDAIPGDAWSYRTGQSPGSWIIELDELWNPWGNTWFRLVVDPGEDIEQLLIHVDGPPAGSPVTVTIGEAGSPVRKVQAIRQTGTAEVILHQLNVIESLGSVEIQSINFIDVGGHVEGPLIVTNTSSELRGIRRLDVAGDILGDIIVSDGTIRELIVLGDIGTPEEMVRIEVGHGLWEVDVRGDINASMDLCVSGNNGFLHRLVADDFNGTLRIDRLDRPAGSESPPLLALGGWLSGTWSIAGSLHDEEALIQLPPGGLRGQVIVNANGEANGTWDTPIAMQAGNGLPPISLSGPVYDEMPSTIGGGAVGLVPYRVHGNACIPPSGSVLSSTQFDSRASLRFYGPVAFGWGDPLTFERKIAGSDDDFEPIDAAEFCPEIDEQDPCVVHVTTSGSWGGFEAGWRYRISPTPSLLCAAPVNSPVSQDHSYLLELEAAECEADVDDSGAVDIVDLLLVLALWGQGGTPASDAADVDANGVVDVDDLLIIVAKWGSCE
;
A
#
# COMPACT_ATOMS: atom_id res chain seq x y z
N MET A 1 -77.82 20.55 -34.10
CA MET A 1 -77.11 20.49 -32.81
C MET A 1 -75.83 19.72 -33.07
N GLY A 2 -74.65 20.31 -33.25
CA GLY A 2 -74.06 21.54 -32.70
C GLY A 2 -72.75 21.09 -32.03
N VAL A 3 -71.57 21.70 -32.18
CA VAL A 3 -71.14 22.98 -32.74
C VAL A 3 -69.67 22.78 -33.10
N PHE A 4 -69.28 23.11 -34.33
CA PHE A 4 -67.87 23.28 -34.73
C PHE A 4 -67.31 24.50 -33.98
N LYS A 5 -66.38 24.29 -33.05
CA LYS A 5 -65.59 25.38 -32.45
C LYS A 5 -64.46 25.76 -33.41
N ARG A 6 -64.66 26.87 -34.13
CA ARG A 6 -63.59 27.66 -34.73
C ARG A 6 -62.84 28.38 -33.60
N TYR A 7 -61.52 28.20 -33.53
CA TYR A 7 -60.62 29.15 -32.91
C TYR A 7 -59.67 29.72 -33.97
N PRO A 8 -59.24 30.98 -33.81
CA PRO A 8 -58.82 31.84 -34.90
C PRO A 8 -57.42 31.50 -35.38
N ALA A 9 -57.19 31.71 -36.68
CA ALA A 9 -55.85 31.87 -37.22
C ALA A 9 -55.20 33.08 -36.53
N ILE A 10 -54.36 32.81 -35.53
CA ILE A 10 -53.39 33.78 -35.07
C ILE A 10 -52.28 33.77 -36.12
N VAL A 11 -52.21 34.87 -36.85
CA VAL A 11 -51.04 35.27 -37.62
C VAL A 11 -49.90 35.49 -36.61
N LEU A 12 -49.15 34.42 -36.30
CA LEU A 12 -47.81 34.60 -35.76
C LEU A 12 -46.94 34.98 -36.94
N GLY A 13 -46.43 36.22 -36.91
CA GLY A 13 -45.39 36.66 -37.82
C GLY A 13 -44.26 35.66 -37.76
N LEU A 14 -43.97 35.04 -38.90
CA LEU A 14 -42.74 34.32 -39.14
C LEU A 14 -41.61 35.36 -39.06
N ILE A 15 -41.15 35.67 -37.85
CA ILE A 15 -39.79 36.16 -37.66
C ILE A 15 -38.94 34.94 -38.02
N CYS A 16 -38.56 34.87 -39.29
CA CYS A 16 -37.36 34.17 -39.69
C CYS A 16 -36.23 34.80 -38.86
N LEU A 17 -36.00 34.26 -37.65
CA LEU A 17 -34.70 34.27 -37.03
C LEU A 17 -33.83 33.55 -38.04
N LEU A 18 -33.18 34.35 -38.89
CA LEU A 18 -32.02 33.92 -39.65
C LEU A 18 -31.17 33.18 -38.64
N ALA A 19 -31.02 31.87 -38.83
CA ALA A 19 -30.04 31.07 -38.13
C ALA A 19 -28.74 31.89 -38.19
N GLY A 20 -28.38 32.48 -37.06
CA GLY A 20 -27.19 33.30 -36.97
C GLY A 20 -26.06 32.40 -37.42
N SER A 21 -25.34 32.82 -38.46
CA SER A 21 -24.13 32.13 -38.89
C SER A 21 -23.27 31.94 -37.65
N VAL A 22 -23.05 30.69 -37.25
CA VAL A 22 -22.15 30.35 -36.15
C VAL A 22 -20.81 31.05 -36.44
N PRO A 23 -20.27 31.88 -35.53
CA PRO A 23 -18.99 32.53 -35.75
C PRO A 23 -17.91 31.48 -36.06
N ALA A 24 -16.87 31.90 -36.78
CA ALA A 24 -15.64 31.11 -36.84
C ALA A 24 -15.18 30.82 -35.39
N GLY A 25 -14.87 29.56 -35.09
CA GLY A 25 -14.34 29.16 -33.78
C GLY A 25 -14.95 27.91 -33.14
N VAL A 26 -16.28 27.74 -33.15
CA VAL A 26 -16.94 26.59 -32.48
C VAL A 26 -18.15 26.09 -33.25
N GLN A 27 -18.32 24.77 -33.34
CA GLN A 27 -19.48 24.10 -33.93
C GLN A 27 -19.91 22.92 -33.08
N VAL A 28 -21.22 22.69 -33.01
CA VAL A 28 -21.81 21.51 -32.39
C VAL A 28 -22.61 20.74 -33.44
N LEU A 29 -22.19 19.51 -33.68
CA LEU A 29 -22.71 18.61 -34.71
C LEU A 29 -23.32 17.37 -34.05
N ASP A 30 -24.17 16.65 -34.78
CA ASP A 30 -24.62 15.31 -34.40
C ASP A 30 -23.63 14.21 -34.83
N ASP A 31 -24.01 12.94 -34.65
CA ASP A 31 -23.19 11.78 -35.04
C ASP A 31 -23.02 11.61 -36.56
N SER A 32 -23.92 12.20 -37.34
CA SER A 32 -23.86 12.22 -38.81
C SER A 32 -23.03 13.40 -39.34
N GLY A 33 -22.61 14.31 -38.45
CA GLY A 33 -21.86 15.52 -38.79
C GLY A 33 -22.74 16.69 -39.23
N ASP A 34 -24.05 16.57 -39.06
CA ASP A 34 -24.99 17.66 -39.36
C ASP A 34 -25.07 18.63 -38.18
N ALA A 35 -25.29 19.92 -38.47
CA ALA A 35 -25.34 20.94 -37.43
C ALA A 35 -26.58 20.79 -36.53
N ILE A 36 -26.36 20.84 -35.21
CA ILE A 36 -27.45 20.80 -34.23
C ILE A 36 -28.11 22.18 -34.13
N PRO A 37 -29.46 22.27 -34.06
CA PRO A 37 -30.17 23.52 -33.88
C PRO A 37 -29.68 24.34 -32.68
N GLY A 38 -29.62 25.65 -32.88
CA GLY A 38 -29.07 26.59 -31.90
C GLY A 38 -29.93 26.86 -30.66
N ASP A 39 -31.04 26.15 -30.48
CA ASP A 39 -31.83 26.10 -29.25
C ASP A 39 -31.37 24.98 -28.30
N ALA A 40 -30.68 23.95 -28.80
CA ALA A 40 -30.16 22.86 -27.97
C ALA A 40 -28.80 23.15 -27.32
N TRP A 41 -28.11 24.22 -27.73
CA TRP A 41 -26.82 24.62 -27.20
C TRP A 41 -26.56 26.12 -27.36
N SER A 42 -25.67 26.66 -26.52
CA SER A 42 -25.21 28.04 -26.60
C SER A 42 -23.71 28.16 -26.31
N TYR A 43 -23.12 29.31 -26.62
CA TYR A 43 -21.71 29.57 -26.34
C TYR A 43 -21.46 31.06 -26.04
N ARG A 44 -20.33 31.33 -25.37
CA ARG A 44 -19.74 32.66 -25.22
C ARG A 44 -18.22 32.54 -25.22
N THR A 45 -17.52 33.64 -25.49
CA THR A 45 -16.05 33.66 -25.36
C THR A 45 -15.67 33.58 -23.89
N GLY A 46 -14.63 32.81 -23.60
CA GLY A 46 -13.99 32.73 -22.29
C GLY A 46 -13.22 34.00 -21.92
N GLN A 47 -12.53 33.96 -20.79
CA GLN A 47 -11.69 35.05 -20.32
C GLN A 47 -10.42 35.21 -21.17
N SER A 48 -9.92 34.11 -21.74
CA SER A 48 -8.73 34.11 -22.58
C SER A 48 -9.10 34.26 -24.07
N PRO A 49 -8.30 34.98 -24.88
CA PRO A 49 -8.50 35.02 -26.33
C PRO A 49 -8.44 33.63 -26.95
N GLY A 50 -9.44 33.28 -27.77
CA GLY A 50 -9.54 31.95 -28.38
C GLY A 50 -10.00 30.84 -27.42
N SER A 51 -10.65 31.21 -26.32
CA SER A 51 -11.27 30.28 -25.37
C SER A 51 -12.79 30.35 -25.45
N TRP A 52 -13.46 29.21 -25.24
CA TRP A 52 -14.91 29.10 -25.29
C TRP A 52 -15.52 28.58 -24.00
N ILE A 53 -16.68 29.13 -23.66
CA ILE A 53 -17.61 28.55 -22.70
C ILE A 53 -18.82 28.06 -23.50
N ILE A 54 -19.09 26.76 -23.45
CA ILE A 54 -20.11 26.07 -24.22
C ILE A 54 -21.12 25.46 -23.25
N GLU A 55 -22.41 25.64 -23.51
CA GLU A 55 -23.51 25.11 -22.70
C GLU A 55 -24.42 24.24 -23.59
N LEU A 56 -24.70 23.01 -23.18
CA LEU A 56 -25.62 22.08 -23.83
C LEU A 56 -26.90 22.00 -22.98
N ASP A 57 -28.04 22.41 -23.53
CA ASP A 57 -29.24 22.74 -22.72
C ASP A 57 -30.42 21.78 -22.93
N GLU A 58 -30.59 21.18 -24.12
CA GLU A 58 -31.76 20.33 -24.40
C GLU A 58 -31.40 19.02 -25.12
N LEU A 59 -32.26 17.99 -24.95
CA LEU A 59 -32.16 16.75 -25.72
C LEU A 59 -32.50 17.02 -27.20
N TRP A 60 -31.50 16.93 -28.08
CA TRP A 60 -31.71 17.02 -29.53
C TRP A 60 -32.54 15.86 -30.09
N ASN A 61 -32.38 14.65 -29.53
CA ASN A 61 -33.15 13.47 -29.91
C ASN A 61 -33.78 12.80 -28.68
N PRO A 62 -34.97 13.22 -28.23
CA PRO A 62 -35.57 12.73 -26.98
C PRO A 62 -36.05 11.27 -27.02
N TRP A 63 -36.06 10.63 -28.20
CA TRP A 63 -36.51 9.24 -28.39
C TRP A 63 -35.39 8.29 -28.79
N GLY A 64 -34.14 8.75 -28.76
CA GLY A 64 -32.94 7.96 -29.05
C GLY A 64 -31.71 8.58 -28.41
N ASN A 65 -30.52 8.07 -28.75
CA ASN A 65 -29.28 8.63 -28.23
C ASN A 65 -29.11 10.05 -28.78
N THR A 66 -28.90 11.01 -27.88
CA THR A 66 -28.54 12.37 -28.25
C THR A 66 -27.02 12.44 -28.35
N TRP A 67 -26.50 12.84 -29.51
CA TRP A 67 -25.07 12.99 -29.75
C TRP A 67 -24.71 14.46 -29.91
N PHE A 68 -23.72 14.91 -29.16
CA PHE A 68 -23.09 16.22 -29.31
C PHE A 68 -21.63 16.05 -29.66
N ARG A 69 -21.25 16.46 -30.86
CA ARG A 69 -19.88 16.49 -31.34
C ARG A 69 -19.41 17.94 -31.39
N LEU A 70 -18.51 18.29 -30.48
CA LEU A 70 -17.95 19.63 -30.34
C LEU A 70 -16.67 19.74 -31.16
N VAL A 71 -16.68 20.67 -32.09
CA VAL A 71 -15.52 21.02 -32.93
C VAL A 71 -15.16 22.46 -32.62
N VAL A 72 -13.92 22.70 -32.19
CA VAL A 72 -13.35 24.05 -32.10
C VAL A 72 -12.26 24.24 -33.15
N ASP A 73 -11.99 25.50 -33.52
CA ASP A 73 -10.93 25.78 -34.49
C ASP A 73 -9.54 25.38 -33.93
N PRO A 74 -8.60 24.97 -34.79
CA PRO A 74 -7.28 24.54 -34.33
C PRO A 74 -6.57 25.61 -33.49
N GLY A 75 -6.09 25.22 -32.31
CA GLY A 75 -5.38 26.10 -31.38
C GLY A 75 -6.27 26.88 -30.41
N GLU A 76 -7.58 26.66 -30.45
CA GLU A 76 -8.52 27.21 -29.48
C GLU A 76 -8.73 26.27 -28.28
N ASP A 77 -9.22 26.85 -27.18
CA ASP A 77 -9.43 26.19 -25.90
C ASP A 77 -10.92 26.11 -25.55
N ILE A 78 -11.27 25.13 -24.71
CA ILE A 78 -12.54 25.10 -24.00
C ILE A 78 -12.26 25.43 -22.53
N GLU A 79 -12.59 26.65 -22.10
CA GLU A 79 -12.52 27.03 -20.69
C GLU A 79 -13.60 26.32 -19.87
N GLN A 80 -14.79 26.15 -20.43
CA GLN A 80 -15.84 25.43 -19.73
C GLN A 80 -16.84 24.79 -20.68
N LEU A 81 -17.11 23.51 -20.48
CA LEU A 81 -18.25 22.80 -21.06
C LEU A 81 -19.25 22.47 -19.96
N LEU A 82 -20.45 23.06 -20.04
CA LEU A 82 -21.57 22.76 -19.16
C LEU A 82 -22.56 21.86 -19.89
N ILE A 83 -22.83 20.70 -19.33
CA ILE A 83 -23.85 19.77 -19.83
C ILE A 83 -25.07 19.90 -18.93
N HIS A 84 -25.96 20.82 -19.28
CA HIS A 84 -27.21 21.13 -18.57
C HIS A 84 -28.43 20.43 -19.19
N VAL A 85 -28.21 19.24 -19.75
CA VAL A 85 -29.28 18.47 -20.39
C VAL A 85 -30.06 17.69 -19.33
N ASP A 86 -31.32 18.04 -19.16
CA ASP A 86 -32.26 17.28 -18.34
C ASP A 86 -32.91 16.15 -19.13
N GLY A 87 -33.11 14.99 -18.50
CA GLY A 87 -33.61 13.79 -19.18
C GLY A 87 -34.83 13.15 -18.52
N PRO A 88 -35.82 12.62 -19.28
CA PRO A 88 -36.79 11.65 -18.81
C PRO A 88 -36.30 10.17 -18.90
N PRO A 89 -36.98 9.21 -18.22
CA PRO A 89 -36.43 7.94 -17.71
C PRO A 89 -35.98 6.84 -18.70
N ALA A 90 -36.11 7.02 -20.02
CA ALA A 90 -36.01 5.93 -20.99
C ALA A 90 -34.60 5.67 -21.54
N GLY A 91 -33.58 5.72 -20.67
CA GLY A 91 -32.26 5.09 -20.90
C GLY A 91 -31.52 5.51 -22.18
N SER A 92 -31.78 6.70 -22.72
CA SER A 92 -31.05 7.21 -23.90
C SER A 92 -30.00 8.21 -23.44
N PRO A 93 -28.71 7.82 -23.39
CA PRO A 93 -27.66 8.69 -22.88
C PRO A 93 -27.39 9.86 -23.82
N VAL A 94 -27.04 10.99 -23.22
CA VAL A 94 -26.37 12.12 -23.87
C VAL A 94 -24.92 11.72 -24.09
N THR A 95 -24.53 11.63 -25.35
CA THR A 95 -23.20 11.20 -25.74
C THR A 95 -22.41 12.39 -26.28
N VAL A 96 -21.28 12.69 -25.67
CA VAL A 96 -20.47 13.87 -26.00
C VAL A 96 -19.13 13.44 -26.60
N THR A 97 -18.73 14.06 -27.70
CA THR A 97 -17.42 13.91 -28.34
C THR A 97 -16.77 15.28 -28.46
N ILE A 98 -15.51 15.41 -28.05
CA ILE A 98 -14.78 16.67 -28.01
C ILE A 98 -13.41 16.47 -28.67
N GLY A 99 -13.15 17.23 -29.73
CA GLY A 99 -11.87 17.18 -30.46
C GLY A 99 -11.68 15.84 -31.15
N GLU A 100 -11.96 15.74 -32.44
CA GLU A 100 -11.82 14.46 -33.16
C GLU A 100 -10.40 14.19 -33.65
N ALA A 101 -10.15 12.95 -34.09
CA ALA A 101 -8.93 12.58 -34.79
C ALA A 101 -8.69 13.52 -36.00
N GLY A 102 -7.67 14.37 -35.89
CA GLY A 102 -7.31 15.38 -36.91
C GLY A 102 -7.70 16.83 -36.57
N SER A 103 -8.59 17.02 -35.58
CA SER A 103 -8.95 18.34 -35.03
C SER A 103 -9.08 18.29 -33.50
N PRO A 104 -8.01 17.95 -32.76
CA PRO A 104 -8.03 17.92 -31.30
C PRO A 104 -8.13 19.33 -30.70
N VAL A 105 -8.69 19.43 -29.50
CA VAL A 105 -8.78 20.70 -28.77
C VAL A 105 -7.43 20.99 -28.12
N ARG A 106 -6.98 22.25 -28.08
CA ARG A 106 -5.68 22.57 -27.49
C ARG A 106 -5.69 22.33 -25.98
N LYS A 107 -6.64 22.94 -25.25
CA LYS A 107 -6.86 22.75 -23.81
C LYS A 107 -8.33 22.64 -23.46
N VAL A 108 -8.63 21.89 -22.42
CA VAL A 108 -9.97 21.87 -21.81
C VAL A 108 -9.83 22.08 -20.32
N GLN A 109 -10.28 23.22 -19.79
CA GLN A 109 -10.12 23.53 -18.35
C GLN A 109 -11.18 22.88 -17.48
N ALA A 110 -12.43 22.78 -17.94
CA ALA A 110 -13.50 22.15 -17.18
C ALA A 110 -14.60 21.53 -18.06
N ILE A 111 -15.00 20.31 -17.73
CA ILE A 111 -16.24 19.68 -18.22
C ILE A 111 -17.08 19.36 -16.99
N ARG A 112 -18.32 19.85 -16.94
CA ARG A 112 -19.23 19.59 -15.82
C ARG A 112 -20.63 19.24 -16.30
N GLN A 113 -21.14 18.13 -15.79
CA GLN A 113 -22.54 17.80 -15.87
C GLN A 113 -23.31 18.50 -14.74
N THR A 114 -24.36 19.22 -15.09
CA THR A 114 -25.29 19.83 -14.14
C THR A 114 -26.73 19.39 -14.34
N GLY A 115 -27.06 18.89 -15.53
CA GLY A 115 -28.36 18.31 -15.85
C GLY A 115 -28.52 16.87 -15.35
N THR A 116 -29.75 16.38 -15.43
CA THR A 116 -30.16 15.07 -14.89
C THR A 116 -30.06 13.91 -15.87
N ALA A 117 -29.82 14.14 -17.17
CA ALA A 117 -29.70 13.07 -18.17
C ALA A 117 -28.46 12.19 -17.92
N GLU A 118 -28.50 10.92 -18.35
CA GLU A 118 -27.31 10.07 -18.34
C GLU A 118 -26.28 10.64 -19.34
N VAL A 119 -25.06 10.98 -18.89
CA VAL A 119 -24.01 11.54 -19.77
C VAL A 119 -22.86 10.56 -19.93
N ILE A 120 -22.50 10.30 -21.18
CA ILE A 120 -21.33 9.53 -21.57
C ILE A 120 -20.40 10.44 -22.39
N LEU A 121 -19.22 10.72 -21.87
CA LEU A 121 -18.14 11.29 -22.69
C LEU A 121 -17.57 10.17 -23.54
N HIS A 122 -17.97 10.13 -24.80
CA HIS A 122 -17.57 9.10 -25.74
C HIS A 122 -16.10 9.21 -26.09
N GLN A 123 -15.64 10.41 -26.43
CA GLN A 123 -14.26 10.66 -26.78
C GLN A 123 -13.88 12.10 -26.46
N LEU A 124 -12.70 12.29 -25.90
CA LEU A 124 -12.07 13.58 -25.66
C LEU A 124 -10.61 13.50 -26.08
N ASN A 125 -10.20 14.27 -27.08
CA ASN A 125 -8.79 14.40 -27.46
C ASN A 125 -8.30 15.83 -27.18
N VAL A 126 -7.29 15.96 -26.34
CA VAL A 126 -6.70 17.24 -25.91
C VAL A 126 -5.21 17.24 -26.18
N ILE A 127 -4.66 18.32 -26.75
CA ILE A 127 -3.25 18.38 -27.12
C ILE A 127 -2.35 18.69 -25.91
N GLU A 128 -2.69 19.70 -25.13
CA GLU A 128 -1.79 20.25 -24.11
C GLU A 128 -2.20 19.88 -22.68
N SER A 129 -3.37 20.31 -22.21
CA SER A 129 -3.78 19.97 -20.84
C SER A 129 -5.29 19.87 -20.64
N LEU A 130 -5.64 18.92 -19.78
CA LEU A 130 -6.99 18.67 -19.32
C LEU A 130 -7.10 19.07 -17.84
N GLY A 131 -8.01 19.99 -17.53
CA GLY A 131 -8.37 20.35 -16.16
C GLY A 131 -9.39 19.38 -15.57
N SER A 132 -10.45 19.90 -14.94
CA SER A 132 -11.41 19.04 -14.22
C SER A 132 -12.46 18.43 -15.15
N VAL A 133 -12.81 17.16 -14.95
CA VAL A 133 -13.94 16.50 -15.62
C VAL A 133 -14.86 15.91 -14.57
N GLU A 134 -16.15 16.26 -14.62
CA GLU A 134 -17.17 15.75 -13.70
C GLU A 134 -18.42 15.31 -14.49
N ILE A 135 -18.55 14.00 -14.71
CA ILE A 135 -19.62 13.38 -15.54
C ILE A 135 -19.91 11.95 -15.08
N GLN A 136 -20.89 11.25 -15.66
CA GLN A 136 -21.28 9.90 -15.22
C GLN A 136 -20.53 8.72 -15.86
N SER A 137 -19.96 8.87 -17.05
CA SER A 137 -19.16 7.80 -17.68
C SER A 137 -18.20 8.38 -18.71
N ILE A 138 -17.00 7.81 -18.77
CA ILE A 138 -15.94 8.16 -19.70
C ILE A 138 -15.58 6.92 -20.53
N ASN A 139 -15.65 7.02 -21.86
CA ASN A 139 -15.19 5.97 -22.74
C ASN A 139 -13.71 6.14 -23.09
N PHE A 140 -13.35 7.22 -23.76
CA PHE A 140 -11.99 7.45 -24.22
C PHE A 140 -11.56 8.90 -23.92
N ILE A 141 -10.44 9.04 -23.22
CA ILE A 141 -9.72 10.30 -23.10
C ILE A 141 -8.30 10.09 -23.59
N ASP A 142 -7.83 10.97 -24.46
CA ASP A 142 -6.46 11.06 -24.96
C ASP A 142 -5.94 12.47 -24.68
N VAL A 143 -4.92 12.59 -23.85
CA VAL A 143 -4.30 13.87 -23.46
C VAL A 143 -2.82 13.86 -23.86
N GLY A 144 -2.45 14.74 -24.79
CA GLY A 144 -1.07 14.88 -25.26
C GLY A 144 -0.10 15.53 -24.26
N GLY A 145 -0.61 16.14 -23.17
CA GLY A 145 0.18 16.61 -22.04
C GLY A 145 -0.42 16.18 -20.72
N HIS A 146 -0.70 17.11 -19.80
CA HIS A 146 -1.02 16.78 -18.40
C HIS A 146 -2.54 16.76 -18.11
N VAL A 147 -2.93 15.92 -17.16
CA VAL A 147 -4.23 16.02 -16.46
C VAL A 147 -4.00 16.81 -15.16
N GLU A 148 -4.35 18.09 -15.17
CA GLU A 148 -4.12 19.03 -14.06
C GLU A 148 -5.24 19.02 -13.01
N GLY A 149 -6.46 18.64 -13.40
CA GLY A 149 -7.63 18.68 -12.54
C GLY A 149 -8.24 17.31 -12.26
N PRO A 150 -9.16 17.22 -11.29
CA PRO A 150 -9.75 15.95 -10.92
C PRO A 150 -10.67 15.39 -12.02
N LEU A 151 -10.63 14.08 -12.21
CA LEU A 151 -11.53 13.30 -13.05
C LEU A 151 -12.51 12.54 -12.16
N ILE A 152 -13.72 13.06 -12.03
CA ILE A 152 -14.76 12.54 -11.13
C ILE A 152 -15.88 11.91 -11.96
N VAL A 153 -16.10 10.62 -11.74
CA VAL A 153 -17.23 9.87 -12.27
C VAL A 153 -18.34 9.82 -11.20
N THR A 154 -19.38 10.64 -11.36
CA THR A 154 -20.29 11.03 -10.26
C THR A 154 -21.34 9.99 -9.88
N ASN A 155 -21.88 9.21 -10.82
CA ASN A 155 -22.82 8.14 -10.54
C ASN A 155 -22.92 7.21 -11.76
N THR A 156 -22.44 5.99 -11.61
CA THR A 156 -22.45 4.95 -12.64
C THR A 156 -23.74 4.14 -12.51
N SER A 157 -24.52 4.03 -13.58
CA SER A 157 -25.73 3.19 -13.62
C SER A 157 -25.42 1.67 -13.54
N SER A 158 -24.14 1.28 -13.56
CA SER A 158 -23.65 -0.09 -13.60
C SER A 158 -22.16 -0.17 -13.26
N GLU A 159 -21.74 -1.28 -12.65
CA GLU A 159 -20.33 -1.65 -12.39
C GLU A 159 -19.42 -1.63 -13.64
N LEU A 160 -20.00 -1.79 -14.83
CA LEU A 160 -19.28 -1.78 -16.11
C LEU A 160 -19.03 -0.36 -16.64
N ARG A 161 -19.62 0.65 -16.01
CA ARG A 161 -19.38 2.08 -16.28
C ARG A 161 -18.22 2.58 -15.43
N GLY A 162 -17.72 3.76 -15.75
CA GLY A 162 -16.50 4.31 -15.17
C GLY A 162 -15.64 4.91 -16.26
N ILE A 163 -14.36 4.59 -16.25
CA ILE A 163 -13.39 5.01 -17.27
C ILE A 163 -12.98 3.78 -18.08
N ARG A 164 -13.38 3.73 -19.35
CA ARG A 164 -12.94 2.63 -20.21
C ARG A 164 -11.48 2.78 -20.63
N ARG A 165 -11.03 3.97 -21.02
CA ARG A 165 -9.62 4.24 -21.30
C ARG A 165 -9.28 5.70 -21.03
N LEU A 166 -8.18 5.90 -20.31
CA LEU A 166 -7.52 7.18 -20.12
C LEU A 166 -6.06 7.02 -20.56
N ASP A 167 -5.69 7.74 -21.60
CA ASP A 167 -4.34 7.76 -22.19
C ASP A 167 -3.76 9.17 -22.00
N VAL A 168 -2.64 9.28 -21.30
CA VAL A 168 -2.02 10.56 -20.91
C VAL A 168 -0.54 10.51 -21.25
N ALA A 169 -0.10 11.39 -22.15
CA ALA A 169 1.30 11.45 -22.57
C ALA A 169 2.19 12.23 -21.58
N GLY A 170 1.61 13.11 -20.76
CA GLY A 170 2.29 13.76 -19.65
C GLY A 170 1.95 13.10 -18.31
N ASP A 171 1.78 13.95 -17.29
CA ASP A 171 1.53 13.53 -15.91
C ASP A 171 0.05 13.64 -15.54
N ILE A 172 -0.37 12.84 -14.58
CA ILE A 172 -1.65 13.01 -13.89
C ILE A 172 -1.38 13.67 -12.54
N LEU A 173 -1.87 14.91 -12.37
CA LEU A 173 -1.70 15.70 -11.15
C LEU A 173 -3.02 15.86 -10.37
N GLY A 174 -4.16 15.50 -10.98
CA GLY A 174 -5.47 15.56 -10.36
C GLY A 174 -6.00 14.18 -9.93
N ASP A 175 -6.84 14.17 -8.90
CA ASP A 175 -7.51 12.96 -8.39
C ASP A 175 -8.35 12.25 -9.46
N ILE A 176 -8.41 10.93 -9.41
CA ILE A 176 -9.29 10.10 -10.24
C ILE A 176 -10.29 9.39 -9.33
N ILE A 177 -11.56 9.75 -9.40
CA ILE A 177 -12.59 9.25 -8.48
C ILE A 177 -13.68 8.54 -9.29
N VAL A 178 -13.75 7.22 -9.16
CA VAL A 178 -14.70 6.32 -9.83
C VAL A 178 -15.34 5.40 -8.77
N SER A 179 -16.01 6.01 -7.79
CA SER A 179 -16.43 5.33 -6.55
C SER A 179 -17.37 4.13 -6.74
N ASP A 180 -18.09 4.03 -7.86
CA ASP A 180 -19.03 2.94 -8.16
C ASP A 180 -18.83 2.37 -9.58
N GLY A 181 -17.60 2.38 -10.10
CA GLY A 181 -17.31 1.88 -11.45
C GLY A 181 -16.00 1.12 -11.55
N THR A 182 -15.60 0.85 -12.80
CA THR A 182 -14.28 0.28 -13.13
C THR A 182 -13.44 1.27 -13.92
N ILE A 183 -12.12 1.15 -13.78
CA ILE A 183 -11.15 1.71 -14.73
C ILE A 183 -10.57 0.54 -15.51
N ARG A 184 -10.75 0.51 -16.84
CA ARG A 184 -10.21 -0.61 -17.63
C ARG A 184 -8.78 -0.35 -18.07
N GLU A 185 -8.51 0.79 -18.68
CA GLU A 185 -7.15 1.15 -19.11
C GLU A 185 -6.79 2.54 -18.57
N LEU A 186 -5.72 2.59 -17.78
CA LEU A 186 -5.04 3.81 -17.37
C LEU A 186 -3.60 3.75 -17.86
N ILE A 187 -3.30 4.50 -18.92
CA ILE A 187 -1.99 4.53 -19.56
C ILE A 187 -1.40 5.93 -19.37
N VAL A 188 -0.23 6.00 -18.74
CA VAL A 188 0.44 7.27 -18.42
C VAL A 188 1.91 7.19 -18.84
N LEU A 189 2.35 8.08 -19.72
CA LEU A 189 3.75 8.11 -20.15
C LEU A 189 4.65 8.93 -19.21
N GLY A 190 4.07 9.83 -18.41
CA GLY A 190 4.74 10.53 -17.32
C GLY A 190 4.47 9.88 -15.96
N ASP A 191 4.35 10.73 -14.94
CA ASP A 191 4.13 10.33 -13.55
C ASP A 191 2.64 10.43 -13.16
N ILE A 192 2.25 9.69 -12.11
CA ILE A 192 1.00 9.93 -11.38
C ILE A 192 1.36 10.60 -10.05
N GLY A 193 0.95 11.85 -9.89
CA GLY A 193 1.26 12.67 -8.72
C GLY A 193 2.73 13.07 -8.63
N THR A 194 3.08 13.69 -7.51
CA THR A 194 4.45 14.10 -7.18
C THR A 194 4.81 13.64 -5.77
N PRO A 195 6.09 13.59 -5.40
CA PRO A 195 6.49 13.27 -4.03
C PRO A 195 5.87 14.19 -2.97
N GLU A 196 5.58 15.45 -3.31
CA GLU A 196 4.95 16.44 -2.44
C GLU A 196 3.43 16.40 -2.45
N GLU A 197 2.81 16.00 -3.57
CA GLU A 197 1.36 15.99 -3.78
C GLU A 197 0.93 14.64 -4.37
N MET A 198 0.48 13.74 -3.49
CA MET A 198 -0.04 12.44 -3.90
C MET A 198 -1.44 12.57 -4.52
N VAL A 199 -1.64 11.89 -5.63
CA VAL A 199 -2.95 11.79 -6.30
C VAL A 199 -3.82 10.74 -5.60
N ARG A 200 -5.10 11.03 -5.38
CA ARG A 200 -6.06 10.04 -4.91
C ARG A 200 -6.71 9.33 -6.10
N ILE A 201 -6.66 8.00 -6.09
CA ILE A 201 -7.35 7.15 -7.08
C ILE A 201 -8.34 6.27 -6.34
N GLU A 202 -9.63 6.43 -6.62
CA GLU A 202 -10.68 5.59 -6.04
C GLU A 202 -11.45 4.85 -7.12
N VAL A 203 -11.60 3.53 -6.97
CA VAL A 203 -12.30 2.72 -7.95
C VAL A 203 -13.14 1.67 -7.25
N GLY A 204 -14.47 1.72 -7.39
CA GLY A 204 -15.37 0.84 -6.64
C GLY A 204 -15.22 -0.64 -6.99
N HIS A 205 -15.31 -0.99 -8.27
CA HIS A 205 -15.47 -2.40 -8.70
C HIS A 205 -14.20 -3.04 -9.22
N GLY A 206 -13.19 -2.24 -9.58
CA GLY A 206 -11.88 -2.74 -9.92
C GLY A 206 -11.16 -1.97 -11.01
N LEU A 207 -9.86 -2.20 -11.07
CA LEU A 207 -8.93 -1.60 -12.00
C LEU A 207 -8.28 -2.71 -12.82
N TRP A 208 -8.43 -2.66 -14.14
CA TRP A 208 -7.94 -3.75 -14.99
C TRP A 208 -6.47 -3.55 -15.37
N GLU A 209 -6.10 -2.38 -15.89
CA GLU A 209 -4.74 -2.11 -16.32
C GLU A 209 -4.32 -0.69 -15.96
N VAL A 210 -3.22 -0.60 -15.21
CA VAL A 210 -2.41 0.61 -15.00
C VAL A 210 -1.05 0.34 -15.63
N ASP A 211 -0.68 1.11 -16.64
CA ASP A 211 0.65 1.12 -17.26
C ASP A 211 1.20 2.55 -17.18
N VAL A 212 2.08 2.77 -16.20
CA VAL A 212 2.75 4.05 -15.96
C VAL A 212 4.21 3.88 -16.33
N ARG A 213 4.73 4.78 -17.17
CA ARG A 213 6.14 4.77 -17.57
C ARG A 213 7.07 5.48 -16.60
N GLY A 214 6.52 6.30 -15.72
CA GLY A 214 7.22 6.94 -14.61
C GLY A 214 6.77 6.42 -13.24
N ASP A 215 6.79 7.31 -12.27
CA ASP A 215 6.53 6.99 -10.86
C ASP A 215 5.05 7.15 -10.49
N ILE A 216 4.57 6.31 -9.57
CA ILE A 216 3.27 6.47 -8.94
C ILE A 216 3.47 7.04 -7.54
N ASN A 217 3.05 8.29 -7.33
CA ASN A 217 2.87 8.93 -6.03
C ASN A 217 1.37 9.07 -5.75
N ALA A 218 0.73 8.01 -5.24
CA ALA A 218 -0.72 7.96 -5.15
C ALA A 218 -1.25 7.20 -3.92
N SER A 219 -2.44 7.62 -3.48
CA SER A 219 -3.30 6.84 -2.60
C SER A 219 -4.40 6.19 -3.44
N MET A 220 -4.26 4.90 -3.71
CA MET A 220 -5.18 4.08 -4.47
C MET A 220 -6.08 3.24 -3.54
N ASP A 221 -7.39 3.50 -3.51
CA ASP A 221 -8.37 2.71 -2.76
C ASP A 221 -9.41 2.08 -3.69
N LEU A 222 -9.29 0.77 -3.89
CA LEU A 222 -10.21 -0.04 -4.68
C LEU A 222 -11.31 -0.69 -3.82
N CYS A 223 -11.36 -0.38 -2.53
CA CYS A 223 -12.37 -0.85 -1.59
C CYS A 223 -13.31 0.28 -1.12
N VAL A 224 -13.33 1.40 -1.86
CA VAL A 224 -14.13 2.58 -1.54
C VAL A 224 -15.62 2.22 -1.45
N SER A 225 -16.33 2.87 -0.53
CA SER A 225 -17.77 2.66 -0.29
C SER A 225 -18.17 1.23 0.11
N GLY A 226 -17.21 0.40 0.55
CA GLY A 226 -17.44 -0.99 0.92
C GLY A 226 -17.56 -1.93 -0.28
N ASN A 227 -17.15 -1.48 -1.46
CA ASN A 227 -17.03 -2.33 -2.63
C ASN A 227 -15.80 -3.25 -2.52
N ASN A 228 -15.79 -4.32 -3.31
CA ASN A 228 -14.73 -5.34 -3.32
C ASN A 228 -13.93 -5.27 -4.62
N GLY A 229 -13.32 -4.11 -4.90
CA GLY A 229 -12.61 -3.88 -6.14
C GLY A 229 -11.34 -4.71 -6.26
N PHE A 230 -11.15 -5.33 -7.43
CA PHE A 230 -9.97 -6.10 -7.76
C PHE A 230 -8.94 -5.24 -8.51
N LEU A 231 -7.67 -5.68 -8.46
CA LEU A 231 -6.62 -5.18 -9.35
C LEU A 231 -6.12 -6.33 -10.24
N HIS A 232 -6.06 -6.09 -11.54
CA HIS A 232 -5.54 -7.09 -12.47
C HIS A 232 -4.09 -6.83 -12.86
N ARG A 233 -3.78 -5.63 -13.37
CA ARG A 233 -2.42 -5.30 -13.80
C ARG A 233 -1.99 -3.90 -13.35
N LEU A 234 -0.79 -3.82 -12.78
CA LEU A 234 -0.11 -2.57 -12.47
C LEU A 234 1.36 -2.69 -12.88
N VAL A 235 1.80 -1.76 -13.73
CA VAL A 235 3.20 -1.58 -14.12
C VAL A 235 3.59 -0.12 -13.90
N ALA A 236 4.70 0.11 -13.20
CA ALA A 236 5.27 1.44 -12.95
C ALA A 236 6.78 1.36 -12.74
N ASP A 237 7.47 2.50 -12.69
CA ASP A 237 8.86 2.57 -12.21
C ASP A 237 8.86 2.44 -10.67
N ASP A 238 8.68 3.54 -9.92
CA ASP A 238 8.49 3.49 -8.47
C ASP A 238 7.00 3.51 -8.05
N PHE A 239 6.71 2.99 -6.85
CA PHE A 239 5.41 3.18 -6.19
C PHE A 239 5.60 3.74 -4.78
N ASN A 240 5.04 4.92 -4.56
CA ASN A 240 5.02 5.66 -3.31
C ASN A 240 3.58 6.03 -2.92
N GLY A 241 3.22 5.77 -1.66
CA GLY A 241 1.86 5.99 -1.15
C GLY A 241 1.18 4.70 -0.72
N THR A 242 -0.11 4.55 -1.02
CA THR A 242 -0.90 3.40 -0.53
C THR A 242 -1.69 2.75 -1.65
N LEU A 243 -1.77 1.42 -1.65
CA LEU A 243 -2.67 0.65 -2.50
C LEU A 243 -3.53 -0.23 -1.59
N ARG A 244 -4.84 -0.11 -1.67
CA ARG A 244 -5.78 -1.01 -1.00
C ARG A 244 -6.67 -1.68 -2.03
N ILE A 245 -6.65 -3.00 -2.06
CA ILE A 245 -7.45 -3.82 -2.98
C ILE A 245 -8.13 -4.96 -2.22
N ASP A 246 -9.25 -5.47 -2.74
CA ASP A 246 -9.88 -6.68 -2.19
C ASP A 246 -9.03 -7.91 -2.48
N ARG A 247 -8.69 -8.07 -3.77
CA ARG A 247 -7.95 -9.21 -4.31
C ARG A 247 -7.27 -8.87 -5.64
N LEU A 248 -6.32 -9.72 -6.02
CA LEU A 248 -5.87 -9.81 -7.41
C LEU A 248 -6.84 -10.72 -8.17
N ASP A 249 -7.28 -10.28 -9.36
CA ASP A 249 -8.27 -11.04 -10.14
C ASP A 249 -8.07 -10.81 -11.64
N ARG A 250 -8.69 -11.66 -12.46
CA ARG A 250 -8.73 -11.51 -13.91
C ARG A 250 -10.09 -10.99 -14.35
N PRO A 251 -10.13 -9.87 -15.10
CA PRO A 251 -11.38 -9.43 -15.68
C PRO A 251 -11.83 -10.44 -16.74
N ALA A 252 -13.15 -10.55 -16.91
CA ALA A 252 -13.73 -11.45 -17.89
C ALA A 252 -13.15 -11.19 -19.29
N GLY A 253 -12.54 -12.22 -19.88
CA GLY A 253 -11.94 -12.17 -21.21
C GLY A 253 -10.44 -11.83 -21.25
N SER A 254 -9.79 -11.61 -20.10
CA SER A 254 -8.31 -11.58 -20.04
C SER A 254 -7.74 -12.99 -20.02
N GLU A 255 -6.79 -13.25 -20.92
CA GLU A 255 -6.02 -14.51 -20.98
C GLU A 255 -4.73 -14.42 -20.15
N SER A 256 -4.31 -13.22 -19.74
CA SER A 256 -3.10 -13.01 -18.95
C SER A 256 -3.39 -13.16 -17.46
N PRO A 257 -2.44 -13.66 -16.66
CA PRO A 257 -2.59 -13.66 -15.21
C PRO A 257 -2.46 -12.25 -14.62
N PRO A 258 -2.92 -12.03 -13.37
CA PRO A 258 -2.67 -10.79 -12.67
C PRO A 258 -1.17 -10.50 -12.56
N LEU A 259 -0.77 -9.25 -12.73
CA LEU A 259 0.63 -8.83 -12.70
C LEU A 259 0.78 -7.49 -11.97
N LEU A 260 1.56 -7.48 -10.89
CA LEU A 260 2.08 -6.26 -10.29
C LEU A 260 3.59 -6.22 -10.52
N ALA A 261 4.08 -5.27 -11.29
CA ALA A 261 5.49 -5.15 -11.62
C ALA A 261 6.00 -3.73 -11.43
N LEU A 262 7.10 -3.59 -10.69
CA LEU A 262 7.80 -2.31 -10.54
C LEU A 262 9.19 -2.39 -11.18
N GLY A 263 9.60 -1.31 -11.84
CA GLY A 263 10.98 -1.11 -12.31
C GLY A 263 11.92 -0.68 -11.19
N GLY A 264 11.37 -0.04 -10.16
CA GLY A 264 12.06 0.54 -9.01
C GLY A 264 11.40 0.15 -7.67
N TRP A 265 11.35 1.07 -6.71
CA TRP A 265 11.05 0.80 -5.32
C TRP A 265 9.56 0.88 -5.01
N LEU A 266 9.07 -0.12 -4.27
CA LEU A 266 7.87 0.02 -3.45
C LEU A 266 8.26 0.69 -2.13
N SER A 267 7.96 1.98 -1.97
CA SER A 267 8.22 2.78 -0.76
C SER A 267 6.96 3.06 0.07
N GLY A 268 5.83 2.48 -0.33
CA GLY A 268 4.51 2.65 0.27
C GLY A 268 3.93 1.37 0.89
N THR A 269 2.63 1.37 1.18
CA THR A 269 1.92 0.19 1.71
C THR A 269 0.94 -0.36 0.69
N TRP A 270 1.10 -1.63 0.32
CA TRP A 270 0.09 -2.39 -0.41
C TRP A 270 -0.69 -3.26 0.57
N SER A 271 -2.02 -3.17 0.55
CA SER A 271 -2.93 -3.93 1.41
C SER A 271 -3.90 -4.72 0.55
N ILE A 272 -3.80 -6.04 0.65
CA ILE A 272 -4.70 -7.00 0.01
C ILE A 272 -5.66 -7.50 1.08
N ALA A 273 -6.95 -7.22 0.91
CA ALA A 273 -7.95 -7.43 1.95
C ALA A 273 -8.10 -8.90 2.33
N GLY A 274 -8.16 -9.79 1.33
CA GLY A 274 -8.28 -11.23 1.51
C GLY A 274 -6.97 -12.01 1.40
N SER A 275 -7.11 -13.33 1.27
CA SER A 275 -5.99 -14.25 1.00
C SER A 275 -5.33 -13.98 -0.35
N LEU A 276 -4.04 -14.30 -0.45
CA LEU A 276 -3.29 -14.22 -1.69
C LEU A 276 -2.93 -15.64 -2.17
N HIS A 277 -3.84 -16.22 -2.96
CA HIS A 277 -3.76 -17.59 -3.47
C HIS A 277 -4.12 -17.64 -4.97
N ASP A 278 -3.24 -17.11 -5.80
CA ASP A 278 -3.25 -17.29 -7.25
C ASP A 278 -1.85 -17.74 -7.68
N GLU A 279 -1.71 -19.00 -8.10
CA GLU A 279 -0.42 -19.59 -8.51
C GLU A 279 0.15 -18.97 -9.78
N GLU A 280 -0.69 -18.34 -10.60
CA GLU A 280 -0.28 -17.72 -11.85
C GLU A 280 -0.09 -16.21 -11.69
N ALA A 281 -0.61 -15.59 -10.63
CA ALA A 281 -0.37 -14.18 -10.34
C ALA A 281 1.13 -13.91 -10.11
N LEU A 282 1.61 -12.81 -10.68
CA LEU A 282 3.01 -12.43 -10.64
C LEU A 282 3.15 -11.10 -9.91
N ILE A 283 3.86 -11.09 -8.78
CA ILE A 283 4.27 -9.86 -8.10
C ILE A 283 5.79 -9.77 -8.25
N GLN A 284 6.26 -8.79 -9.01
CA GLN A 284 7.67 -8.63 -9.42
C GLN A 284 8.21 -7.28 -8.99
N LEU A 285 9.25 -7.32 -8.16
CA LEU A 285 10.01 -6.17 -7.72
C LEU A 285 11.46 -6.26 -8.22
N PRO A 286 12.18 -5.14 -8.36
CA PRO A 286 13.61 -5.19 -8.65
C PRO A 286 14.41 -5.67 -7.42
N PRO A 287 15.73 -5.87 -7.56
CA PRO A 287 16.57 -6.37 -6.47
C PRO A 287 16.55 -5.41 -5.27
N GLY A 288 16.08 -5.89 -4.12
CA GLY A 288 15.89 -5.05 -2.93
C GLY A 288 14.75 -4.03 -3.06
N GLY A 289 13.84 -4.18 -4.02
CA GLY A 289 12.81 -3.20 -4.35
C GLY A 289 11.72 -2.99 -3.29
N LEU A 290 11.74 -3.71 -2.16
CA LEU A 290 10.73 -3.60 -1.11
C LEU A 290 11.24 -2.76 0.08
N ARG A 291 11.00 -1.44 0.03
CA ARG A 291 11.24 -0.52 1.17
C ARG A 291 10.02 -0.37 2.08
N GLY A 292 8.83 -0.50 1.49
CA GLY A 292 7.56 -0.35 2.15
C GLY A 292 6.99 -1.67 2.69
N GLN A 293 5.67 -1.79 2.69
CA GLN A 293 4.96 -2.91 3.30
C GLN A 293 4.01 -3.56 2.30
N VAL A 294 3.93 -4.89 2.31
CA VAL A 294 2.85 -5.64 1.66
C VAL A 294 2.08 -6.41 2.73
N ILE A 295 0.82 -6.06 2.92
CA ILE A 295 -0.07 -6.64 3.92
C ILE A 295 -1.04 -7.56 3.19
N VAL A 296 -0.98 -8.85 3.50
CA VAL A 296 -1.88 -9.88 2.98
C VAL A 296 -2.90 -10.26 4.05
N ASN A 297 -4.13 -10.58 3.63
CA ASN A 297 -5.26 -10.82 4.52
C ASN A 297 -5.53 -9.62 5.44
N ALA A 298 -5.46 -8.40 4.91
CA ALA A 298 -5.58 -7.17 5.68
C ALA A 298 -6.91 -7.04 6.45
N ASN A 299 -7.94 -7.81 6.08
CA ASN A 299 -9.21 -7.92 6.82
C ASN A 299 -9.13 -8.84 8.06
N GLY A 300 -8.05 -9.60 8.22
CA GLY A 300 -7.84 -10.50 9.36
C GLY A 300 -8.73 -11.73 9.35
N GLU A 301 -8.98 -12.32 8.17
CA GLU A 301 -9.76 -13.55 8.07
C GLU A 301 -9.04 -14.70 8.79
N ALA A 302 -9.78 -15.48 9.59
CA ALA A 302 -9.18 -16.52 10.44
C ALA A 302 -8.42 -17.61 9.67
N ASN A 303 -8.79 -17.84 8.39
CA ASN A 303 -8.17 -18.84 7.52
C ASN A 303 -7.44 -18.19 6.34
N GLY A 304 -6.98 -16.93 6.50
CA GLY A 304 -6.23 -16.25 5.46
C GLY A 304 -4.97 -17.03 5.06
N THR A 305 -4.71 -17.15 3.76
CA THR A 305 -3.50 -17.79 3.23
C THR A 305 -2.68 -16.84 2.36
N TRP A 306 -1.40 -17.15 2.21
CA TRP A 306 -0.51 -16.46 1.30
C TRP A 306 0.43 -17.49 0.65
N ASP A 307 0.08 -17.87 -0.58
CA ASP A 307 0.80 -18.88 -1.36
C ASP A 307 1.36 -18.31 -2.68
N THR A 308 0.83 -17.19 -3.19
CA THR A 308 1.39 -16.52 -4.37
C THR A 308 2.77 -15.94 -4.05
N PRO A 309 3.83 -16.31 -4.77
CA PRO A 309 5.16 -15.78 -4.53
C PRO A 309 5.26 -14.29 -4.85
N ILE A 310 5.95 -13.54 -3.98
CA ILE A 310 6.42 -12.19 -4.25
C ILE A 310 7.89 -12.29 -4.65
N ALA A 311 8.15 -12.11 -5.95
CA ALA A 311 9.46 -12.30 -6.53
C ALA A 311 10.22 -10.97 -6.63
N MET A 312 11.46 -10.96 -6.14
CA MET A 312 12.44 -9.93 -6.43
C MET A 312 13.45 -10.44 -7.44
N GLN A 313 13.69 -9.66 -8.49
CA GLN A 313 14.64 -10.01 -9.54
C GLN A 313 16.09 -10.01 -9.03
N ALA A 314 16.95 -10.73 -9.73
CA ALA A 314 18.39 -10.72 -9.47
C ALA A 314 19.03 -9.40 -9.95
N GLY A 315 20.00 -8.88 -9.20
CA GLY A 315 20.73 -7.67 -9.59
C GLY A 315 21.35 -6.95 -8.38
N ASN A 316 22.19 -5.95 -8.63
CA ASN A 316 22.95 -5.25 -7.58
C ASN A 316 23.78 -6.18 -6.66
N GLY A 317 24.21 -7.34 -7.19
CA GLY A 317 24.93 -8.35 -6.43
C GLY A 317 24.04 -9.26 -5.56
N LEU A 318 22.71 -9.08 -5.60
CA LEU A 318 21.74 -9.92 -4.89
C LEU A 318 21.20 -11.03 -5.82
N PRO A 319 21.05 -12.27 -5.30
CA PRO A 319 20.33 -13.33 -6.01
C PRO A 319 18.84 -12.99 -6.13
N PRO A 320 18.09 -13.66 -7.03
CA PRO A 320 16.64 -13.52 -7.04
C PRO A 320 16.08 -14.08 -5.72
N ILE A 321 15.10 -13.38 -5.15
CA ILE A 321 14.42 -13.77 -3.91
C ILE A 321 12.96 -14.04 -4.23
N SER A 322 12.37 -15.03 -3.57
CA SER A 322 10.95 -15.36 -3.73
C SER A 322 10.36 -15.54 -2.34
N LEU A 323 9.61 -14.54 -1.89
CA LEU A 323 8.94 -14.58 -0.60
C LEU A 323 7.60 -15.31 -0.75
N SER A 324 7.34 -16.24 0.15
CA SER A 324 6.06 -16.94 0.25
C SER A 324 5.63 -17.02 1.71
N GLY A 325 4.33 -17.04 1.92
CA GLY A 325 3.78 -17.05 3.25
C GLY A 325 3.79 -18.41 3.94
N PRO A 326 3.49 -18.42 5.24
CA PRO A 326 3.13 -17.23 6.00
C PRO A 326 4.31 -16.69 6.84
N VAL A 327 5.53 -17.18 6.60
CA VAL A 327 6.82 -16.76 7.15
C VAL A 327 7.91 -16.96 6.08
N TYR A 328 9.00 -16.18 6.14
CA TYR A 328 10.15 -16.31 5.23
C TYR A 328 11.46 -15.94 5.95
N ASP A 329 12.58 -16.51 5.52
CA ASP A 329 13.85 -16.39 6.25
C ASP A 329 14.64 -15.11 5.92
N GLU A 330 14.36 -14.49 4.78
CA GLU A 330 15.08 -13.35 4.25
C GLU A 330 15.04 -12.14 5.19
N MET A 331 16.21 -11.53 5.38
CA MET A 331 16.38 -10.37 6.25
C MET A 331 15.82 -9.10 5.58
N PRO A 332 15.23 -8.16 6.34
CA PRO A 332 14.77 -6.88 5.83
C PRO A 332 15.82 -6.15 4.97
N SER A 333 17.08 -6.17 5.40
CA SER A 333 18.20 -5.57 4.65
C SER A 333 18.44 -6.20 3.27
N THR A 334 18.00 -7.42 3.02
CA THR A 334 18.15 -8.13 1.73
C THR A 334 17.02 -7.84 0.76
N ILE A 335 15.83 -7.47 1.27
CA ILE A 335 14.63 -7.23 0.45
C ILE A 335 14.35 -5.75 0.21
N GLY A 336 15.07 -4.85 0.91
CA GLY A 336 14.98 -3.40 0.70
C GLY A 336 14.71 -2.57 1.96
N GLY A 337 14.55 -3.22 3.12
CA GLY A 337 14.22 -2.61 4.42
C GLY A 337 12.76 -2.79 4.82
N GLY A 338 11.89 -3.14 3.87
CA GLY A 338 10.46 -3.37 4.07
C GLY A 338 10.11 -4.75 4.63
N ALA A 339 8.82 -5.11 4.53
CA ALA A 339 8.33 -6.44 4.92
C ALA A 339 7.07 -6.86 4.14
N VAL A 340 6.82 -8.17 4.13
CA VAL A 340 5.55 -8.76 3.70
C VAL A 340 4.94 -9.54 4.86
N GLY A 341 3.70 -9.22 5.22
CA GLY A 341 3.04 -9.85 6.36
C GLY A 341 1.67 -10.40 6.02
N LEU A 342 1.45 -11.67 6.33
CA LEU A 342 0.10 -12.24 6.42
C LEU A 342 -0.47 -11.88 7.79
N VAL A 343 -1.62 -11.20 7.83
CA VAL A 343 -2.35 -10.95 9.08
C VAL A 343 -3.10 -12.24 9.50
N PRO A 344 -3.07 -12.64 10.79
CA PRO A 344 -2.31 -12.04 11.87
C PRO A 344 -0.80 -12.27 11.74
N TYR A 345 0.00 -11.20 11.94
CA TYR A 345 1.46 -11.26 11.78
C TYR A 345 2.10 -12.25 12.75
N ARG A 346 3.27 -12.75 12.38
CA ARG A 346 4.15 -13.57 13.23
C ARG A 346 5.43 -12.82 13.58
N VAL A 347 6.15 -13.31 14.59
CA VAL A 347 7.52 -12.87 14.88
C VAL A 347 8.45 -13.34 13.75
N HIS A 348 9.28 -12.44 13.23
CA HIS A 348 10.34 -12.73 12.27
C HIS A 348 11.61 -13.11 13.02
N GLY A 349 11.75 -14.39 13.35
CA GLY A 349 12.79 -14.89 14.24
C GLY A 349 14.22 -14.53 13.82
N ASN A 350 14.54 -14.61 12.53
CA ASN A 350 15.89 -14.30 12.03
C ASN A 350 16.20 -12.81 12.08
N ALA A 351 15.18 -11.96 11.93
CA ALA A 351 15.32 -10.51 11.90
C ALA A 351 15.17 -9.84 13.28
N CYS A 352 14.91 -10.61 14.34
CA CYS A 352 15.06 -10.15 15.71
C CYS A 352 16.53 -9.83 16.02
N ILE A 353 16.75 -8.97 17.02
CA ILE A 353 18.09 -8.64 17.51
C ILE A 353 18.14 -8.90 19.04
N PRO A 354 18.90 -9.90 19.50
CA PRO A 354 19.56 -10.93 18.70
C PRO A 354 18.53 -11.84 17.99
N PRO A 355 18.93 -12.66 16.99
CA PRO A 355 18.03 -13.60 16.34
C PRO A 355 17.39 -14.57 17.35
N SER A 356 16.14 -14.96 17.13
CA SER A 356 15.44 -15.91 18.00
C SER A 356 16.18 -17.24 18.07
N GLY A 357 16.37 -17.76 19.29
CA GLY A 357 17.14 -18.96 19.57
C GLY A 357 18.65 -18.71 19.76
N SER A 358 19.08 -17.44 19.75
CA SER A 358 20.47 -17.09 20.08
C SER A 358 20.83 -17.48 21.50
N VAL A 359 22.09 -17.90 21.67
CA VAL A 359 22.75 -18.15 22.95
C VAL A 359 23.86 -17.11 23.08
N LEU A 360 23.82 -16.30 24.14
CA LEU A 360 24.76 -15.19 24.35
C LEU A 360 25.33 -15.22 25.77
N SER A 361 26.56 -14.77 25.95
CA SER A 361 27.06 -14.48 27.30
C SER A 361 26.47 -13.16 27.83
N SER A 362 26.39 -13.00 29.16
CA SER A 362 25.91 -11.76 29.79
C SER A 362 26.69 -10.52 29.36
N THR A 363 27.97 -10.66 29.01
CA THR A 363 28.84 -9.58 28.50
C THR A 363 28.54 -9.18 27.05
N GLN A 364 27.85 -10.02 26.29
CA GLN A 364 27.48 -9.77 24.89
C GLN A 364 26.08 -9.17 24.72
N PHE A 365 25.27 -9.18 25.77
CA PHE A 365 23.87 -8.75 25.71
C PHE A 365 23.67 -7.40 26.41
N ASP A 366 23.20 -6.40 25.65
CA ASP A 366 23.00 -5.02 26.11
C ASP A 366 21.66 -4.82 26.84
N SER A 367 21.20 -5.84 27.58
CA SER A 367 19.91 -5.83 28.31
C SER A 367 18.67 -5.46 27.47
N ARG A 368 18.76 -5.58 26.13
CA ARG A 368 17.71 -5.20 25.18
C ARG A 368 17.55 -6.27 24.10
N ALA A 369 16.34 -6.80 23.98
CA ALA A 369 15.94 -7.59 22.83
C ALA A 369 15.06 -6.73 21.90
N SER A 370 15.19 -6.91 20.59
CA SER A 370 14.34 -6.26 19.59
C SER A 370 13.61 -7.34 18.80
N LEU A 371 12.32 -7.47 19.07
CA LEU A 371 11.45 -8.42 18.40
C LEU A 371 10.94 -7.79 17.12
N ARG A 372 11.25 -8.39 15.97
CA ARG A 372 10.72 -7.95 14.69
C ARG A 372 9.52 -8.80 14.29
N PHE A 373 8.54 -8.18 13.65
CA PHE A 373 7.34 -8.81 13.11
C PHE A 373 7.32 -8.70 11.58
N TYR A 374 6.57 -9.59 10.92
CA TYR A 374 6.37 -9.54 9.46
C TYR A 374 5.49 -8.37 8.98
N GLY A 375 5.07 -7.49 9.88
CA GLY A 375 4.35 -6.27 9.57
C GLY A 375 4.27 -5.35 10.80
N PRO A 376 3.75 -4.13 10.64
CA PRO A 376 3.70 -3.14 11.71
C PRO A 376 2.74 -3.57 12.83
N VAL A 377 3.08 -3.26 14.08
CA VAL A 377 2.28 -3.61 15.26
C VAL A 377 1.85 -2.39 16.06
N ALA A 378 0.83 -2.57 16.91
CA ALA A 378 0.32 -1.56 17.82
C ALA A 378 -0.03 -2.18 19.18
N PHE A 379 0.08 -1.39 20.25
CA PHE A 379 -0.35 -1.83 21.58
C PHE A 379 -1.85 -1.53 21.78
N GLY A 380 -2.59 -2.58 22.14
CA GLY A 380 -3.95 -2.53 22.63
C GLY A 380 -4.02 -2.36 24.14
N TRP A 381 -5.14 -2.78 24.73
CA TRP A 381 -5.35 -2.73 26.18
C TRP A 381 -4.78 -3.98 26.86
N GLY A 382 -3.88 -3.80 27.83
CA GLY A 382 -3.22 -4.89 28.57
C GLY A 382 -1.76 -5.07 28.18
N ASP A 383 -1.10 -6.05 28.78
CA ASP A 383 0.31 -6.34 28.51
C ASP A 383 0.47 -6.97 27.12
N PRO A 384 1.23 -6.35 26.19
CA PRO A 384 1.32 -6.83 24.81
C PRO A 384 2.13 -8.13 24.67
N LEU A 385 2.97 -8.44 25.65
CA LEU A 385 3.85 -9.61 25.67
C LEU A 385 3.74 -10.33 27.01
N THR A 386 3.85 -11.66 26.99
CA THR A 386 4.14 -12.46 28.18
C THR A 386 5.60 -12.87 28.18
N PHE A 387 6.14 -13.01 29.39
CA PHE A 387 7.53 -13.35 29.64
C PHE A 387 7.57 -14.60 30.49
N GLU A 388 8.37 -15.58 30.05
CA GLU A 388 8.62 -16.80 30.78
C GLU A 388 10.12 -17.09 30.74
N ARG A 389 10.65 -17.77 31.75
CA ARG A 389 12.05 -18.25 31.76
C ARG A 389 12.17 -19.67 32.25
N LYS A 390 13.32 -20.28 31.99
CA LYS A 390 13.80 -21.49 32.66
C LYS A 390 15.32 -21.45 32.75
N ILE A 391 15.91 -22.32 33.56
CA ILE A 391 17.36 -22.43 33.68
C ILE A 391 17.96 -22.74 32.29
N ALA A 392 19.00 -22.00 31.89
CA ALA A 392 19.69 -22.21 30.62
C ALA A 392 20.21 -23.64 30.51
N GLY A 393 20.12 -24.24 29.32
CA GLY A 393 20.46 -25.66 29.10
C GLY A 393 19.60 -26.71 29.83
N SER A 394 18.66 -26.33 30.71
CA SER A 394 17.87 -27.30 31.47
C SER A 394 16.65 -27.83 30.68
N ASP A 395 16.20 -29.02 31.06
CA ASP A 395 14.97 -29.63 30.54
C ASP A 395 13.71 -29.18 31.31
N ASP A 396 13.84 -28.19 32.20
CA ASP A 396 12.72 -27.70 33.01
C ASP A 396 11.64 -27.04 32.13
N ASP A 397 10.43 -26.96 32.68
CA ASP A 397 9.35 -26.19 32.11
C ASP A 397 9.61 -24.69 32.28
N PHE A 398 9.13 -23.89 31.32
CA PHE A 398 9.12 -22.44 31.44
C PHE A 398 8.17 -21.99 32.55
N GLU A 399 8.65 -21.10 33.42
CA GLU A 399 7.86 -20.44 34.46
C GLU A 399 7.58 -18.98 34.08
N PRO A 400 6.39 -18.44 34.43
CA PRO A 400 6.03 -17.06 34.13
C PRO A 400 6.81 -16.06 34.97
N ILE A 401 7.17 -14.94 34.34
CA ILE A 401 7.80 -13.76 34.95
C ILE A 401 6.77 -12.64 35.01
N ASP A 402 6.85 -11.77 36.00
CA ASP A 402 6.02 -10.57 36.04
C ASP A 402 6.36 -9.66 34.86
N ALA A 403 5.36 -9.33 34.04
CA ALA A 403 5.53 -8.44 32.88
C ALA A 403 6.02 -7.05 33.30
N ALA A 404 5.80 -6.66 34.57
CA ALA A 404 6.31 -5.42 35.12
C ALA A 404 7.84 -5.34 35.16
N GLU A 405 8.59 -6.45 35.02
CA GLU A 405 10.06 -6.49 34.92
C GLU A 405 10.60 -6.07 33.54
N PHE A 406 9.71 -5.91 32.56
CA PHE A 406 10.06 -5.56 31.19
C PHE A 406 9.30 -4.32 30.72
N CYS A 407 9.92 -3.56 29.82
CA CYS A 407 9.32 -2.40 29.19
C CYS A 407 9.34 -2.62 27.66
N PRO A 408 8.22 -3.14 27.09
CA PRO A 408 8.06 -3.22 25.65
C PRO A 408 7.71 -1.84 25.05
N GLU A 409 8.42 -1.44 24.00
CA GLU A 409 8.23 -0.18 23.29
C GLU A 409 8.28 -0.44 21.77
N ILE A 410 7.32 0.09 21.02
CA ILE A 410 7.35 0.05 19.55
C ILE A 410 8.37 1.07 19.05
N ASP A 411 9.26 0.67 18.15
CA ASP A 411 10.19 1.60 17.51
C ASP A 411 9.41 2.63 16.66
N GLU A 412 9.60 3.91 16.94
CA GLU A 412 8.91 5.00 16.22
C GLU A 412 9.33 5.11 14.75
N GLN A 413 10.53 4.62 14.39
CA GLN A 413 11.07 4.65 13.03
C GLN A 413 10.76 3.37 12.25
N ASP A 414 10.65 2.23 12.94
CA ASP A 414 10.28 0.93 12.36
C ASP A 414 9.17 0.26 13.18
N PRO A 415 7.88 0.54 12.91
CA PRO A 415 6.77 -0.01 13.68
C PRO A 415 6.64 -1.54 13.56
N CYS A 416 7.47 -2.20 12.77
CA CYS A 416 7.59 -3.67 12.76
C CYS A 416 8.46 -4.19 13.91
N VAL A 417 9.07 -3.31 14.73
CA VAL A 417 9.99 -3.68 15.80
C VAL A 417 9.42 -3.27 17.16
N VAL A 418 9.47 -4.21 18.10
CA VAL A 418 9.22 -3.98 19.52
C VAL A 418 10.51 -4.19 20.30
N HIS A 419 11.02 -3.15 20.93
CA HIS A 419 12.12 -3.24 21.87
C HIS A 419 11.61 -3.68 23.22
N VAL A 420 12.29 -4.66 23.80
CA VAL A 420 12.06 -5.15 25.15
C VAL A 420 13.30 -4.81 25.96
N THR A 421 13.13 -3.93 26.93
CA THR A 421 14.18 -3.52 27.89
C THR A 421 13.79 -3.90 29.31
N THR A 422 14.74 -3.86 30.25
CA THR A 422 14.47 -4.14 31.68
C THR A 422 13.91 -2.91 32.39
N SER A 423 12.92 -3.09 33.26
CA SER A 423 12.24 -1.99 33.97
C SER A 423 12.91 -1.65 35.31
N GLY A 424 14.14 -1.12 35.25
CA GLY A 424 14.85 -0.61 36.43
C GLY A 424 16.00 -1.51 36.90
N SER A 425 16.35 -1.42 38.18
CA SER A 425 17.60 -1.99 38.73
C SER A 425 17.50 -3.42 39.26
N TRP A 426 16.30 -4.00 39.35
CA TRP A 426 16.07 -5.34 39.87
C TRP A 426 15.01 -6.03 39.00
N GLY A 427 15.37 -7.09 38.28
CA GLY A 427 14.50 -7.82 37.36
C GLY A 427 14.87 -7.67 35.88
N GLY A 428 14.34 -8.57 35.04
CA GLY A 428 14.52 -8.55 33.59
C GLY A 428 15.42 -9.66 33.04
N PHE A 429 16.35 -9.30 32.14
CA PHE A 429 17.27 -10.24 31.51
C PHE A 429 18.48 -10.51 32.40
N GLU A 430 18.62 -11.76 32.84
CA GLU A 430 19.62 -12.27 33.79
C GLU A 430 20.39 -13.43 33.14
N ALA A 431 21.67 -13.54 33.47
CA ALA A 431 22.51 -14.65 33.02
C ALA A 431 22.05 -15.98 33.64
N GLY A 432 22.32 -17.10 32.97
CA GLY A 432 21.90 -18.43 33.41
C GLY A 432 20.44 -18.78 33.09
N TRP A 433 19.74 -17.93 32.35
CA TRP A 433 18.32 -18.12 32.02
C TRP A 433 18.08 -18.17 30.51
N ARG A 434 17.13 -19.00 30.13
CA ARG A 434 16.50 -19.01 28.81
C ARG A 434 15.13 -18.36 28.89
N TYR A 435 14.91 -17.32 28.11
CA TYR A 435 13.69 -16.55 28.02
C TYR A 435 12.82 -17.00 26.85
N ARG A 436 11.51 -17.00 27.07
CA ARG A 436 10.46 -17.12 26.06
C ARG A 436 9.56 -15.90 26.14
N ILE A 437 9.48 -15.15 25.06
CA ILE A 437 8.65 -13.94 24.94
C ILE A 437 7.57 -14.20 23.90
N SER A 438 6.30 -14.12 24.31
CA SER A 438 5.16 -14.48 23.45
C SER A 438 4.20 -13.30 23.29
N PRO A 439 3.67 -13.05 22.08
CA PRO A 439 2.58 -12.10 21.88
C PRO A 439 1.34 -12.45 22.70
N THR A 440 0.62 -11.44 23.17
CA THR A 440 -0.72 -11.60 23.76
C THR A 440 -1.80 -11.07 22.81
N PRO A 441 -3.10 -11.26 23.10
CA PRO A 441 -4.17 -10.59 22.38
C PRO A 441 -4.09 -9.05 22.39
N SER A 442 -3.30 -8.46 23.28
CA SER A 442 -3.11 -7.01 23.40
C SER A 442 -2.04 -6.47 22.45
N LEU A 443 -1.22 -7.32 21.82
CA LEU A 443 -0.37 -6.90 20.70
C LEU A 443 -1.16 -7.07 19.39
N LEU A 444 -1.43 -5.96 18.73
CA LEU A 444 -2.29 -5.89 17.55
C LEU A 444 -1.46 -5.67 16.29
N CYS A 445 -1.92 -6.21 15.17
CA CYS A 445 -1.43 -5.86 13.85
C CYS A 445 -1.89 -4.43 13.56
N ALA A 446 -0.97 -3.52 13.24
CA ALA A 446 -1.29 -2.17 12.74
C ALA A 446 -1.66 -2.23 11.25
N ALA A 447 -2.64 -3.07 10.93
CA ALA A 447 -3.26 -3.23 9.63
C ALA A 447 -4.59 -2.44 9.60
N PRO A 448 -5.27 -2.34 8.44
CA PRO A 448 -6.63 -1.78 8.37
C PRO A 448 -7.60 -2.38 9.40
N VAL A 449 -7.38 -3.63 9.81
CA VAL A 449 -8.06 -4.27 10.93
C VAL A 449 -7.07 -4.54 12.07
N ASN A 450 -7.46 -4.14 13.28
CA ASN A 450 -6.70 -4.36 14.52
C ASN A 450 -6.84 -5.81 15.01
N SER A 451 -6.35 -6.77 14.23
CA SER A 451 -6.31 -8.19 14.60
C SER A 451 -5.16 -8.46 15.56
N PRO A 452 -5.32 -9.29 16.60
CA PRO A 452 -4.20 -9.73 17.43
C PRO A 452 -3.09 -10.39 16.61
N VAL A 453 -1.84 -10.14 16.97
CA VAL A 453 -0.68 -10.86 16.43
C VAL A 453 -0.81 -12.36 16.74
N SER A 454 -0.31 -13.22 15.84
CA SER A 454 -0.35 -14.67 16.01
C SER A 454 0.44 -15.08 17.26
N GLN A 455 -0.18 -15.93 18.08
CA GLN A 455 0.42 -16.48 19.31
C GLN A 455 1.12 -17.82 19.08
N ASP A 456 1.18 -18.29 17.83
CA ASP A 456 1.75 -19.61 17.50
C ASP A 456 3.28 -19.64 17.54
N HIS A 457 3.93 -18.47 17.63
CA HIS A 457 5.38 -18.31 17.62
C HIS A 457 5.82 -17.38 18.73
N SER A 458 6.87 -17.80 19.44
CA SER A 458 7.51 -17.02 20.50
C SER A 458 8.95 -16.71 20.13
N TYR A 459 9.46 -15.59 20.64
CA TYR A 459 10.87 -15.28 20.61
C TYR A 459 11.60 -16.03 21.73
N LEU A 460 12.77 -16.59 21.42
CA LEU A 460 13.62 -17.31 22.37
C LEU A 460 14.98 -16.62 22.49
N LEU A 461 15.50 -16.51 23.70
CA LEU A 461 16.84 -15.99 23.98
C LEU A 461 17.43 -16.79 25.14
N GLU A 462 18.65 -17.27 24.99
CA GLU A 462 19.39 -17.91 26.07
C GLU A 462 20.57 -17.02 26.46
N LEU A 463 20.63 -16.67 27.74
CA LEU A 463 21.75 -15.96 28.32
C LEU A 463 22.53 -16.96 29.16
N GLU A 464 23.70 -17.36 28.66
CA GLU A 464 24.60 -18.21 29.43
C GLU A 464 25.06 -17.44 30.67
N ALA A 465 25.11 -18.17 31.79
CA ALA A 465 25.82 -17.67 32.96
C ALA A 465 27.24 -17.31 32.49
N ALA A 466 27.78 -16.18 32.94
CA ALA A 466 29.20 -15.95 32.72
C ALA A 466 29.93 -17.15 33.30
N GLU A 467 30.76 -17.84 32.51
CA GLU A 467 31.70 -18.81 33.06
C GLU A 467 32.44 -18.08 34.18
N CYS A 468 32.14 -18.45 35.41
CA CYS A 468 32.95 -18.04 36.52
C CYS A 468 34.24 -18.82 36.35
N GLU A 469 35.23 -18.24 35.68
CA GLU A 469 36.55 -18.85 35.61
C GLU A 469 37.10 -19.19 37.02
N ALA A 470 36.57 -18.51 38.04
CA ALA A 470 36.84 -18.72 39.45
C ALA A 470 35.94 -19.77 40.17
N ASP A 471 34.93 -20.33 39.52
CA ASP A 471 34.10 -21.43 40.02
C ASP A 471 34.72 -22.75 39.55
N VAL A 472 35.71 -23.20 40.32
CA VAL A 472 36.59 -24.32 39.98
C VAL A 472 35.86 -25.66 40.11
N ASP A 473 34.76 -25.71 40.85
CA ASP A 473 33.95 -26.92 41.04
C ASP A 473 32.62 -26.95 40.26
N ASP A 474 32.39 -25.95 39.40
CA ASP A 474 31.16 -25.76 38.62
C ASP A 474 29.89 -25.76 39.48
N SER A 475 29.96 -25.22 40.71
CA SER A 475 28.82 -25.20 41.65
C SER A 475 27.83 -24.06 41.39
N GLY A 476 28.18 -23.10 40.54
CA GLY A 476 27.45 -21.87 40.25
C GLY A 476 27.78 -20.70 41.19
N ALA A 477 28.80 -20.83 42.04
CA ALA A 477 29.25 -19.78 42.95
C ALA A 477 30.74 -19.90 43.23
N VAL A 478 31.44 -18.76 43.32
CA VAL A 478 32.83 -18.70 43.81
C VAL A 478 32.82 -18.60 45.32
N ASP A 479 33.08 -19.71 46.00
CA ASP A 479 33.07 -19.80 47.44
C ASP A 479 34.33 -20.46 48.04
N ILE A 480 34.20 -20.97 49.26
CA ILE A 480 35.30 -21.60 49.97
C ILE A 480 35.75 -22.90 49.33
N VAL A 481 34.87 -23.60 48.61
CA VAL A 481 35.20 -24.86 47.93
C VAL A 481 36.17 -24.60 46.78
N ASP A 482 35.94 -23.57 45.97
CA ASP A 482 36.83 -23.16 44.88
C ASP A 482 38.21 -22.76 45.40
N LEU A 483 38.24 -21.94 46.45
CA LEU A 483 39.49 -21.57 47.11
C LEU A 483 40.25 -22.80 47.60
N LEU A 484 39.55 -23.76 48.21
CA LEU A 484 40.16 -24.99 48.71
C LEU A 484 40.67 -25.88 47.57
N LEU A 485 40.04 -25.88 46.40
CA LEU A 485 40.52 -26.59 45.22
C LEU A 485 41.78 -25.95 44.64
N VAL A 486 41.84 -24.62 44.50
CA VAL A 486 43.05 -23.89 44.09
C VAL A 486 44.20 -24.17 45.06
N LEU A 487 43.95 -24.12 46.37
CA LEU A 487 44.97 -24.44 47.37
C LEU A 487 45.40 -25.91 47.35
N ALA A 488 44.50 -26.85 47.04
CA ALA A 488 44.82 -28.27 46.93
C ALA A 488 45.72 -28.58 45.71
N LEU A 489 45.62 -27.76 44.67
CA LEU A 489 46.34 -27.92 43.41
C LEU A 489 47.54 -26.97 43.27
N TRP A 490 47.90 -26.26 44.33
CA TRP A 490 48.97 -25.27 44.35
C TRP A 490 50.31 -25.79 43.80
N GLY A 491 50.88 -25.03 42.86
CA GLY A 491 52.14 -25.32 42.18
C GLY A 491 52.08 -26.47 41.17
N GLN A 492 50.89 -27.02 40.89
CA GLN A 492 50.68 -28.02 39.84
C GLN A 492 50.41 -27.33 38.49
N GLY A 493 50.68 -28.05 37.40
CA GLY A 493 50.40 -27.59 36.03
C GLY A 493 50.45 -28.75 35.06
N GLY A 494 49.68 -28.66 33.96
CA GLY A 494 49.65 -29.66 32.89
C GLY A 494 48.99 -30.99 33.27
N THR A 495 48.05 -30.96 34.22
CA THR A 495 47.17 -32.09 34.56
C THR A 495 45.72 -31.66 34.43
N PRO A 496 44.79 -32.56 34.02
CA PRO A 496 43.38 -32.18 33.87
C PRO A 496 42.74 -31.60 35.14
N ALA A 497 43.25 -31.96 36.34
CA ALA A 497 42.77 -31.39 37.59
C ALA A 497 43.35 -29.99 37.86
N SER A 498 44.64 -29.77 37.60
CA SER A 498 45.27 -28.45 37.76
C SER A 498 44.78 -27.43 36.73
N ASP A 499 44.37 -27.88 35.55
CA ASP A 499 43.92 -26.99 34.47
C ASP A 499 42.61 -26.24 34.84
N ALA A 500 41.77 -26.79 35.72
CA ALA A 500 40.57 -26.11 36.22
C ALA A 500 40.88 -25.10 37.35
N ALA A 501 42.00 -25.28 38.07
CA ALA A 501 42.42 -24.41 39.15
C ALA A 501 43.45 -23.33 38.72
N ASP A 502 43.97 -23.44 37.50
CA ASP A 502 44.84 -22.49 36.79
C ASP A 502 43.94 -21.48 36.05
N VAL A 503 43.31 -20.62 36.83
CA VAL A 503 42.26 -19.68 36.43
C VAL A 503 42.77 -18.64 35.43
N ASP A 504 44.03 -18.21 35.55
CA ASP A 504 44.63 -17.27 34.58
C ASP A 504 45.24 -17.97 33.34
N ALA A 505 45.17 -19.30 33.31
CA ALA A 505 45.68 -20.19 32.26
C ALA A 505 47.17 -19.98 31.93
N ASN A 506 48.00 -19.61 32.90
CA ASN A 506 49.43 -19.40 32.70
C ASN A 506 50.25 -20.71 32.73
N GLY A 507 49.62 -21.83 33.07
CA GLY A 507 50.20 -23.17 33.11
C GLY A 507 50.67 -23.61 34.49
N VAL A 508 50.43 -22.84 35.56
CA VAL A 508 50.71 -23.21 36.94
C VAL A 508 49.71 -22.57 37.91
N VAL A 509 49.15 -23.38 38.82
CA VAL A 509 48.27 -22.89 39.89
C VAL A 509 49.10 -22.15 40.94
N ASP A 510 48.97 -20.83 41.05
CA ASP A 510 49.70 -20.04 42.04
C ASP A 510 48.89 -18.90 42.69
N VAL A 511 49.58 -17.85 43.12
CA VAL A 511 48.97 -16.73 43.84
C VAL A 511 48.09 -15.89 42.95
N ASP A 512 48.36 -15.82 41.65
CA ASP A 512 47.58 -15.02 40.73
C ASP A 512 46.18 -15.65 40.51
N ASP A 513 46.08 -16.99 40.44
CA ASP A 513 44.79 -17.70 40.42
C ASP A 513 43.98 -17.47 41.70
N LEU A 514 44.64 -17.59 42.86
CA LEU A 514 43.99 -17.36 44.15
C LEU A 514 43.48 -15.92 44.28
N LEU A 515 44.18 -14.95 43.71
CA LEU A 515 43.72 -13.56 43.68
C LEU A 515 42.51 -13.38 42.77
N ILE A 516 42.39 -14.14 41.68
CA ILE A 516 41.18 -14.14 40.83
C ILE A 516 39.99 -14.74 41.58
N ILE A 517 40.15 -15.88 42.27
CA ILE A 517 39.11 -16.48 43.13
C ILE A 517 38.59 -15.46 44.15
N VAL A 518 39.50 -14.83 44.91
CA VAL A 518 39.12 -13.87 45.95
C VAL A 518 38.49 -12.61 45.34
N ALA A 519 38.94 -12.18 44.16
CA ALA A 519 38.37 -11.03 43.46
C ALA A 519 36.96 -11.30 42.88
N LYS A 520 36.61 -12.57 42.68
CA LYS A 520 35.34 -13.03 42.11
C LYS A 520 34.41 -13.70 43.13
N TRP A 521 34.73 -13.61 44.42
CA TRP A 521 33.97 -14.25 45.51
C TRP A 521 32.48 -13.85 45.51
N GLY A 522 31.58 -14.84 45.50
CA GLY A 522 30.14 -14.62 45.46
C GLY A 522 29.42 -15.54 44.48
N SER A 523 28.13 -15.31 44.27
CA SER A 523 27.37 -16.00 43.21
C SER A 523 27.92 -15.60 41.84
N CYS A 524 27.85 -16.53 40.88
CA CYS A 524 28.22 -16.29 39.48
C CYS A 524 27.10 -15.60 38.67
N GLU A 525 26.30 -14.76 39.36
CA GLU A 525 25.16 -14.01 38.84
C GLU A 525 25.58 -12.76 38.04
#